data_AF-A0A3L6PSQ3-F1
#
_entry.id   AF-A0A3L6PSQ3-F1
#
_cell.length_a   1.000
_cell.length_b   1.000
_cell.length_c   1.000
_cell.angle_alpha   90.00
_cell.angle_beta   90.00
_cell.angle_gamma   90.00
#
_symmetry.space_group_name_H-M   'P 1'
#
loop_
_entity.id
_entity.type
_entity.pdbx_description
1 polymer ?
#
loop_
_entity_poly.entity_id
_entity_poly.type
_entity_poly.pdbx_seq_one_letter_code
_entity_poly.pdbx_strand_id
1 'polypeptide(L)'
;MASGGVASCRLAEERKSHPQGFVARPEKLPNGSVNLLLWNCVIPGKQGAWNPSITVQQILVCIQGLLDDPNPASPAQRYIYHLFAKVFDIQLGMKYSS
;
A
#
# COMPACT_ATOMS: atom_id res chain seq x y z
N MET A 1 31.47 3.90 -31.73
CA MET A 1 30.00 3.98 -31.55
C MET A 1 29.53 2.59 -31.16
N ALA A 2 29.18 2.36 -29.89
CA ALA A 2 28.79 1.01 -29.44
C ALA A 2 27.41 0.66 -30.02
N SER A 3 27.36 -0.32 -30.91
CA SER A 3 26.12 -0.90 -31.42
C SER A 3 25.43 -1.65 -30.29
N GLY A 4 24.53 -0.96 -29.56
CA GLY A 4 23.68 -1.63 -28.58
C GLY A 4 22.85 -2.70 -29.28
N GLY A 5 23.04 -3.96 -28.92
CA GLY A 5 22.27 -5.07 -29.48
C GLY A 5 20.77 -4.95 -29.18
N VAL A 6 19.96 -5.78 -29.83
CA VAL A 6 18.47 -5.79 -29.70
C VAL A 6 18.00 -5.79 -28.24
N ALA A 7 18.75 -6.44 -27.34
CA ALA A 7 18.47 -6.43 -25.90
C ALA A 7 18.60 -5.03 -25.27
N SER A 8 19.60 -4.24 -25.66
CA SER A 8 19.78 -2.85 -25.19
C SER A 8 18.65 -1.93 -25.66
N CYS A 9 18.20 -2.10 -26.92
CA CYS A 9 17.07 -1.34 -27.45
C CYS A 9 15.76 -1.70 -26.73
N ARG A 10 15.49 -2.99 -26.51
CA ARG A 10 14.32 -3.43 -25.73
C ARG A 10 14.35 -2.90 -24.29
N LEU A 11 15.49 -3.00 -23.61
CA LEU A 11 15.66 -2.47 -22.26
C LEU A 11 15.46 -0.95 -22.19
N ALA A 12 15.89 -0.21 -23.21
CA ALA A 12 15.64 1.22 -23.30
C ALA A 12 14.15 1.53 -23.50
N GLU A 13 13.43 0.71 -24.27
CA GLU A 13 12.00 0.86 -24.50
C GLU A 13 11.17 0.55 -23.24
N GLU A 14 11.49 -0.53 -22.53
CA GLU A 14 10.87 -0.87 -21.22
C GLU A 14 11.05 0.27 -20.19
N ARG A 15 12.17 1.00 -20.26
CA ARG A 15 12.44 2.14 -19.37
C ARG A 15 11.61 3.39 -19.70
N LYS A 16 11.10 3.53 -20.94
CA LYS A 16 10.30 4.70 -21.35
C LYS A 16 8.87 4.66 -20.80
N SER A 17 8.31 3.47 -20.60
CA SER A 17 6.91 3.30 -20.21
C SER A 17 6.80 2.61 -18.85
N HIS A 18 7.15 3.32 -17.78
CA HIS A 18 6.83 2.89 -16.41
C HIS A 18 5.85 3.88 -15.76
N PRO A 19 4.83 3.40 -15.01
CA PRO A 19 3.89 4.31 -14.36
C PRO A 19 4.61 5.23 -13.37
N GLN A 20 4.19 6.49 -13.31
CA GLN A 20 4.81 7.49 -12.44
C GLN A 20 4.82 7.02 -10.98
N GLY A 21 5.99 7.11 -10.34
CA GLY A 21 6.18 6.73 -8.93
C GLY A 21 6.55 5.27 -8.68
N PHE A 22 6.47 4.40 -9.69
CA PHE A 22 7.03 3.05 -9.59
C PHE A 22 8.55 3.09 -9.75
N VAL A 23 9.27 2.59 -8.75
CA VAL A 23 10.73 2.49 -8.78
C VAL A 23 11.11 1.05 -8.49
N ALA A 24 11.97 0.46 -9.31
CA ALA A 24 12.64 -0.81 -9.02
C ALA A 24 14.10 -0.68 -9.47
N ARG A 25 15.02 -0.58 -8.52
CA ARG A 25 16.45 -0.40 -8.81
C ARG A 25 17.29 -1.29 -7.90
N PRO A 26 18.28 -2.02 -8.43
CA PRO A 26 19.20 -2.79 -7.61
C PRO A 26 20.03 -1.85 -6.73
N GLU A 27 20.46 -2.34 -5.57
CA GLU A 27 21.24 -1.57 -4.61
C GLU A 27 22.62 -1.22 -5.17
N LYS A 28 23.04 0.04 -4.96
CA LYS A 28 24.41 0.47 -5.25
C LYS A 28 25.24 0.42 -3.98
N LEU A 29 26.33 -0.33 -4.03
CA LEU A 29 27.28 -0.44 -2.93
C LEU A 29 28.19 0.80 -2.88
N PRO A 30 28.82 1.11 -1.73
CA PRO A 30 29.72 2.27 -1.58
C PRO A 30 30.92 2.26 -2.53
N ASN A 31 31.34 1.07 -2.98
CA ASN A 31 32.40 0.88 -3.97
C ASN A 31 31.94 1.14 -5.42
N GLY A 32 30.68 1.54 -5.64
CA GLY A 32 30.10 1.81 -6.95
C GLY A 32 29.61 0.58 -7.71
N SER A 33 29.80 -0.65 -7.20
CA SER A 33 29.24 -1.85 -7.81
C SER A 33 27.76 -2.00 -7.49
N VAL A 34 27.05 -2.76 -8.33
CA VAL A 34 25.60 -2.99 -8.20
C VAL A 34 25.37 -4.38 -7.63
N ASN A 35 24.64 -4.47 -6.52
CA ASN A 35 24.21 -5.74 -5.96
C ASN A 35 22.89 -6.17 -6.62
N LEU A 36 22.95 -7.20 -7.48
CA LEU A 36 21.77 -7.71 -8.19
C LEU A 36 20.86 -8.60 -7.30
N LEU A 37 21.29 -8.91 -6.08
CA LEU A 37 20.49 -9.71 -5.13
C LEU A 37 19.63 -8.86 -4.19
N LEU A 38 19.92 -7.55 -4.08
CA LEU A 38 19.13 -6.63 -3.27
C LEU A 38 18.53 -5.52 -4.13
N TRP A 39 17.21 -5.33 -4.01
CA TRP A 39 16.45 -4.41 -4.85
C TRP A 39 15.64 -3.43 -4.01
N ASN A 40 15.81 -2.14 -4.32
CA ASN A 40 14.99 -1.06 -3.79
C ASN A 40 13.77 -0.89 -4.69
N CYS A 41 12.62 -1.33 -4.18
CA CYS A 41 11.34 -1.25 -4.86
C CYS A 41 10.43 -0.25 -4.14
N VAL A 42 9.83 0.68 -4.89
CA VAL A 42 8.81 1.61 -4.41
C VAL A 42 7.57 1.41 -5.26
N ILE A 43 6.46 1.07 -4.61
CA ILE A 43 5.13 1.01 -5.21
C ILE A 43 4.39 2.28 -4.76
N PRO A 44 3.98 3.17 -5.68
CA PRO A 44 3.27 4.38 -5.32
C PRO A 44 1.85 4.05 -4.84
N GLY A 45 1.40 4.73 -3.79
CA GLY A 45 0.08 4.55 -3.20
C GLY A 45 -0.08 5.33 -1.90
N LYS A 46 -1.32 5.55 -1.47
CA LYS A 46 -1.57 6.06 -0.10
C LYS A 46 -1.21 4.97 0.90
N GLN A 47 -0.68 5.37 2.06
CA GLN A 47 -0.56 4.44 3.19
C GLN A 47 -1.95 3.88 3.53
N GLY A 48 -2.08 2.56 3.61
CA GLY A 48 -3.36 1.88 3.79
C GLY A 48 -4.14 1.58 2.49
N ALA A 49 -3.61 1.92 1.31
CA ALA A 49 -4.18 1.45 0.04
C ALA A 49 -3.85 -0.03 -0.22
N TRP A 50 -4.62 -0.66 -1.11
CA TRP A 50 -4.38 -2.03 -1.56
C TRP A 50 -2.95 -2.20 -2.10
N ASN A 51 -2.26 -3.24 -1.64
CA ASN A 51 -0.93 -3.62 -2.09
C ASN A 51 -0.99 -5.05 -2.68
N PRO A 52 -0.41 -5.32 -3.86
CA PRO A 52 -0.38 -6.67 -4.44
C PRO A 52 0.29 -7.74 -3.56
N SER A 53 1.07 -7.36 -2.55
CA SER A 53 1.63 -8.28 -1.54
C SER A 53 0.65 -8.72 -0.46
N ILE A 54 -0.58 -8.19 -0.43
CA ILE A 54 -1.62 -8.57 0.54
C ILE A 54 -2.16 -9.97 0.20
N THR A 55 -2.10 -10.86 1.18
CA THR A 55 -2.59 -12.25 1.08
C THR A 55 -4.06 -12.37 1.48
N VAL A 56 -4.74 -13.43 1.01
CA VAL A 56 -6.13 -13.73 1.42
C VAL A 56 -6.25 -13.88 2.94
N GLN A 57 -5.27 -14.48 3.60
CA GLN A 57 -5.26 -14.60 5.06
C GLN A 57 -5.25 -13.23 5.74
N GLN A 58 -4.41 -12.30 5.28
CA GLN A 58 -4.37 -10.94 5.82
C GLN A 58 -5.71 -10.22 5.60
N ILE A 59 -6.35 -10.41 4.45
CA ILE A 59 -7.68 -9.83 4.18
C ILE A 59 -8.71 -10.34 5.19
N LEU A 60 -8.76 -11.66 5.41
CA LEU A 60 -9.72 -12.26 6.32
C LEU A 60 -9.51 -11.80 7.77
N VAL A 61 -8.25 -11.73 8.22
CA VAL A 61 -7.90 -11.20 9.55
C VAL A 61 -8.32 -9.74 9.69
N CYS A 62 -8.08 -8.91 8.67
CA CYS A 62 -8.51 -7.51 8.67
C CYS A 62 -10.04 -7.37 8.72
N ILE A 63 -10.78 -8.20 7.97
CA ILE A 63 -12.25 -8.21 8.01
C ILE A 63 -12.74 -8.59 9.41
N GLN A 64 -12.18 -9.64 10.01
CA GLN A 64 -12.52 -10.04 11.37
C GLN A 64 -12.27 -8.89 12.36
N GLY A 65 -11.11 -8.25 12.30
CA GLY A 65 -10.81 -7.09 13.15
C GLY A 65 -11.78 -5.92 12.96
N LEU A 66 -12.21 -5.65 11.73
CA LEU A 66 -13.20 -4.60 11.45
C LEU A 66 -14.62 -4.93 11.91
N LEU A 67 -14.97 -6.21 12.00
CA LEU A 67 -16.26 -6.65 12.53
C LEU A 67 -16.28 -6.57 14.06
N ASP A 68 -15.14 -6.80 14.71
CA ASP A 68 -14.99 -6.71 16.17
C ASP A 68 -14.83 -5.25 16.66
N ASP A 69 -14.05 -4.43 15.94
CA ASP A 69 -13.81 -3.02 16.23
C ASP A 69 -13.93 -2.18 14.94
N PRO A 70 -15.12 -1.64 14.63
CA PRO A 70 -15.34 -0.90 13.40
C PRO A 70 -14.55 0.41 13.40
N ASN A 71 -14.01 0.81 12.24
CA ASN A 71 -13.26 2.08 12.11
C ASN A 71 -14.20 3.29 11.85
N PRO A 72 -14.50 4.14 12.86
CA PRO A 72 -15.41 5.28 12.69
C PRO A 72 -14.80 6.43 11.86
N ALA A 73 -13.47 6.48 11.69
CA ALA A 73 -12.81 7.52 10.90
C ALA A 73 -12.91 7.27 9.38
N SER A 74 -13.30 6.06 8.97
CA SER A 74 -13.49 5.70 7.55
C SER A 74 -14.73 4.83 7.35
N PRO A 75 -15.94 5.38 7.60
CA PRO A 75 -17.16 4.60 7.44
C PRO A 75 -17.42 4.31 5.97
N ALA A 76 -17.58 3.02 5.63
CA ALA A 76 -17.93 2.60 4.27
C ALA A 76 -19.35 3.07 3.86
N GLN A 77 -20.27 3.16 4.83
CA GLN A 77 -21.66 3.57 4.62
C GLN A 77 -22.05 4.72 5.54
N ARG A 78 -22.36 5.88 4.95
CA ARG A 78 -22.70 7.11 5.69
C ARG A 78 -23.94 6.97 6.57
N TYR A 79 -24.98 6.29 6.09
CA TYR A 79 -26.23 6.10 6.84
C TYR A 79 -25.99 5.29 8.12
N ILE A 80 -25.26 4.17 8.01
CA ILE A 80 -24.94 3.30 9.15
C ILE A 80 -24.04 4.03 10.15
N TYR A 81 -23.08 4.83 9.71
CA TYR A 81 -22.27 5.66 10.59
C TYR A 81 -23.13 6.61 11.44
N HIS A 82 -24.10 7.31 10.82
CA HIS A 82 -24.97 8.22 11.57
C HIS A 82 -25.87 7.49 12.58
N LEU A 83 -26.25 6.23 12.31
CA LEU A 83 -26.98 5.39 13.26
C LEU A 83 -26.07 4.90 14.39
N PHE A 84 -24.87 4.41 14.05
CA PHE A 84 -23.85 3.98 14.99
C PHE A 84 -23.46 5.10 15.95
N ALA A 85 -23.13 6.29 15.43
CA ALA A 85 -22.75 7.44 16.25
C ALA A 85 -23.86 7.84 17.23
N LYS A 86 -25.14 7.77 16.85
CA LYS A 86 -26.26 8.08 17.76
C LYS A 86 -26.43 7.04 18.87
N VAL A 87 -26.24 5.75 18.55
CA VAL A 87 -26.37 4.65 19.52
C VAL A 87 -25.15 4.59 20.44
N PHE A 88 -23.95 4.87 19.91
CA PHE A 88 -22.70 4.83 20.65
C PHE A 88 -22.36 6.14 21.38
N ASP A 89 -22.84 7.33 20.99
CA ASP A 89 -22.71 8.54 21.84
C ASP A 89 -23.33 8.31 23.22
N ILE A 90 -24.44 7.56 23.27
CA ILE A 90 -25.07 7.13 24.53
C ILE A 90 -24.14 6.21 25.34
N GLN A 91 -23.33 5.37 24.67
CA GLN A 91 -22.41 4.44 25.34
C GLN A 91 -21.04 5.05 25.67
N LEU A 92 -20.50 5.93 24.82
CA LEU A 92 -19.24 6.66 25.04
C LEU A 92 -19.40 7.74 26.12
N GLY A 93 -20.55 8.41 26.18
CA GLY A 93 -20.91 9.28 27.30
C GLY A 93 -20.93 8.55 28.65
N MET A 94 -21.24 7.25 28.66
CA MET A 94 -21.16 6.40 29.85
C MET A 94 -19.75 5.84 30.11
N LYS A 95 -18.88 5.77 29.09
CA LYS A 95 -17.53 5.17 29.19
C LYS A 95 -16.42 6.19 29.51
N TYR A 96 -16.66 7.48 29.24
CA TYR A 96 -15.70 8.57 29.46
C TYR A 96 -16.21 9.65 30.45
N SER A 97 -17.33 9.39 31.15
CA SER A 97 -17.77 10.16 32.32
C SER A 97 -17.27 9.47 33.60
N SER A 98 -15.97 9.58 33.86
CA SER A 98 -15.33 9.38 35.16
C SER A 98 -14.01 10.13 35.16
#